data_AF-A0A4V2B8Z8-F1
#
_entry.id   AF-A0A4V2B8Z8-F1
#
_cell.length_a   1.000
_cell.length_b   1.000
_cell.length_c   1.000
_cell.angle_alpha   90.00
_cell.angle_beta   90.00
_cell.angle_gamma   90.00
#
_symmetry.space_group_name_H-M   'P 1'
#
loop_
_entity.id
_entity.type
_entity.pdbx_description
1 polymer ?
#
loop_
_entity_poly.entity_id
_entity_poly.type
_entity_poly.pdbx_seq_one_letter_code
_entity_poly.pdbx_strand_id
1 'polypeptide(L)'
;MDNNQQKWVNLSFVAASLLLAYVLYVLAMKFSVILDFEGRIGSLDKILLAGAVAVGIGSFIAFTKSGKASNFMQEVVTEVSKVTWPTSNETVKATIAVLIAVTIAGVLFWLMDSVWVYLIGLVI
;
A
#
# COMPACT_ATOMS: atom_id res chain seq x y z
N MET A 1 26.23 4.39 -15.06
CA MET A 1 24.79 4.53 -15.32
C MET A 1 24.27 3.15 -15.71
N ASP A 2 23.65 2.44 -14.77
CA ASP A 2 23.10 1.13 -15.10
C ASP A 2 21.73 1.31 -15.72
N ASN A 3 21.62 0.99 -17.01
CA ASN A 3 20.39 1.07 -17.80
C ASN A 3 19.21 0.33 -17.12
N ASN A 4 19.51 -0.65 -16.26
CA ASN A 4 18.49 -1.36 -15.49
C ASN A 4 17.82 -0.46 -14.43
N GLN A 5 18.58 0.36 -13.71
CA GLN A 5 18.08 1.20 -12.60
C GLN A 5 17.12 2.29 -13.11
N GLN A 6 17.42 2.90 -14.25
CA GLN A 6 16.57 3.91 -14.87
C GLN A 6 15.20 3.36 -15.30
N LYS A 7 15.12 2.08 -15.70
CA LYS A 7 13.84 1.45 -16.04
C LYS A 7 12.94 1.33 -14.83
N TRP A 8 13.48 0.90 -13.68
CA TRP A 8 12.73 0.78 -12.43
C TRP A 8 12.27 2.13 -11.90
N VAL A 9 13.13 3.15 -11.99
CA VAL A 9 12.79 4.53 -11.61
C VAL A 9 11.64 5.08 -12.48
N ASN A 10 11.72 4.95 -13.80
CA ASN A 10 10.68 5.41 -14.71
C ASN A 10 9.36 4.65 -14.49
N LEU A 11 9.42 3.34 -14.25
CA LEU A 11 8.25 2.52 -13.95
C LEU A 11 7.53 2.99 -12.68
N SER A 12 8.26 3.29 -11.61
CA SER A 12 7.71 3.81 -10.36
C SER A 12 7.02 5.17 -10.56
N PHE A 13 7.60 6.06 -11.37
CA PHE A 13 6.97 7.34 -11.70
C PHE A 13 5.70 7.18 -12.52
N VAL A 14 5.66 6.25 -13.48
CA VAL A 14 4.46 5.94 -14.27
C VAL A 14 3.37 5.38 -13.35
N ALA A 15 3.70 4.42 -12.49
CA ALA A 15 2.76 3.84 -11.54
C ALA A 15 2.18 4.90 -10.59
N ALA A 16 3.02 5.80 -10.06
CA ALA A 16 2.58 6.89 -9.18
C ALA A 16 1.64 7.88 -9.91
N SER A 17 1.95 8.24 -11.15
CA SER A 17 1.10 9.10 -11.98
C SER A 17 -0.25 8.46 -12.28
N LEU A 18 -0.27 7.18 -12.63
CA LEU A 18 -1.52 6.44 -12.88
C LEU A 18 -2.37 6.32 -11.62
N LEU A 19 -1.76 6.01 -10.47
CA LEU A 19 -2.46 5.97 -9.19
C LEU A 19 -3.03 7.33 -8.82
N LEU A 20 -2.26 8.41 -8.99
CA LEU A 20 -2.73 9.76 -8.71
C LEU A 20 -3.89 10.16 -9.63
N ALA A 21 -3.80 9.86 -10.93
CA ALA A 21 -4.88 10.07 -11.89
C ALA A 21 -6.14 9.29 -11.49
N TYR A 22 -5.98 8.02 -11.10
CA TYR A 22 -7.08 7.18 -10.66
C TYR A 22 -7.75 7.70 -9.38
N VAL A 23 -6.95 8.07 -8.37
CA VAL A 23 -7.45 8.64 -7.11
C VAL A 23 -8.20 9.94 -7.36
N LEU A 24 -7.67 10.83 -8.20
CA LEU A 24 -8.34 12.07 -8.56
C LEU A 24 -9.64 11.83 -9.32
N TYR A 25 -9.66 10.87 -10.26
CA TYR A 25 -10.86 10.47 -10.97
C TYR A 25 -11.94 9.97 -10.00
N VAL A 26 -11.59 9.05 -9.09
CA VAL A 26 -12.53 8.49 -8.11
C VAL A 26 -13.06 9.57 -7.17
N LEU A 27 -12.19 10.48 -6.69
CA LEU A 27 -12.59 11.58 -5.83
C LEU A 27 -13.53 12.55 -6.57
N ALA A 28 -13.22 12.89 -7.82
CA ALA A 28 -14.04 13.78 -8.63
C ALA A 28 -15.42 13.18 -8.95
N MET A 29 -15.48 11.87 -9.24
CA MET A 29 -16.76 11.16 -9.41
C MET A 29 -17.60 11.19 -8.13
N LYS A 30 -16.98 10.88 -6.98
CA LYS A 30 -17.65 10.93 -5.67
C LYS A 30 -18.20 12.32 -5.36
N PHE A 31 -17.45 13.37 -5.69
CA PHE A 31 -17.87 14.76 -5.52
C PHE A 31 -19.00 15.16 -6.48
N SER A 32 -18.96 14.73 -7.74
CA SER A 32 -20.00 14.99 -8.75
C SER A 32 -21.36 14.42 -8.35
N VAL A 33 -21.37 13.19 -7.81
CA VAL A 33 -22.58 12.52 -7.33
C VAL A 33 -23.14 13.20 -6.08
N ILE A 34 -22.28 13.66 -5.16
CA ILE A 34 -22.72 14.36 -3.94
C ILE A 34 -23.34 15.73 -4.25
N LEU A 35 -22.89 16.40 -5.33
CA LEU A 35 -23.37 17.73 -5.73
C LEU A 35 -24.44 17.72 -6.82
N ASP A 36 -25.04 16.57 -7.15
CA ASP A 36 -26.10 16.40 -8.18
C ASP A 36 -25.80 17.10 -9.52
N PHE A 37 -24.52 17.18 -9.93
CA PHE A 37 -24.14 17.80 -11.20
C PHE A 37 -24.52 16.97 -12.44
N GLU A 38 -24.80 15.68 -12.24
CA GLU A 38 -25.07 14.69 -13.29
C GLU A 38 -26.33 15.01 -14.10
N GLY A 39 -27.33 15.66 -13.49
CA GLY A 39 -28.58 16.03 -14.16
C GLY A 39 -28.49 17.22 -15.12
N ARG A 40 -27.36 17.97 -15.12
CA ARG A 40 -27.26 19.25 -15.85
C ARG A 40 -26.46 19.13 -17.16
N ILE A 41 -25.51 18.20 -17.26
CA ILE A 41 -24.65 17.99 -18.44
C ILE A 41 -24.38 16.49 -18.59
N GLY A 42 -24.99 15.84 -19.60
CA GLY A 42 -24.88 14.39 -19.84
C GLY A 42 -23.51 13.87 -20.34
N SER A 43 -22.44 14.66 -20.23
CA SER A 43 -21.09 14.33 -20.69
C SER A 43 -20.00 14.51 -19.61
N LEU A 44 -20.39 14.70 -18.35
CA LEU A 44 -19.47 14.97 -17.25
C LEU A 44 -18.46 13.82 -17.03
N ASP A 45 -18.88 12.57 -17.17
CA ASP A 45 -18.01 11.41 -16.98
C ASP A 45 -16.79 11.42 -17.91
N LYS A 46 -16.99 11.81 -19.17
CA LYS A 46 -15.93 11.87 -20.18
C LYS A 46 -14.99 13.04 -19.93
N ILE A 47 -15.51 14.18 -19.47
CA ILE A 47 -14.71 15.38 -19.14
C ILE A 47 -13.87 15.12 -17.88
N LEU A 48 -14.45 14.48 -16.86
CA LEU A 48 -13.75 14.10 -15.64
C LEU A 48 -12.66 13.07 -15.91
N LEU A 49 -12.93 12.07 -16.76
CA LEU A 49 -11.91 11.12 -17.21
C LEU A 49 -10.77 11.83 -17.94
N ALA A 50 -11.09 12.69 -18.91
CA ALA A 50 -10.09 13.44 -19.68
C ALA A 50 -9.26 14.38 -18.78
N GLY A 51 -9.90 15.06 -17.82
CA GLY A 51 -9.25 15.93 -16.84
C GLY A 51 -8.33 15.15 -15.90
N ALA A 52 -8.78 14.02 -15.36
CA ALA A 52 -7.97 13.18 -14.48
C ALA A 52 -6.74 12.59 -15.20
N VAL A 53 -6.91 12.16 -16.46
CA VAL A 53 -5.79 11.69 -17.30
C VAL A 53 -4.80 12.83 -17.59
N ALA A 54 -5.29 14.03 -17.91
CA ALA A 54 -4.43 15.19 -18.15
C ALA A 54 -3.61 15.59 -16.92
N VAL A 55 -4.22 15.56 -15.72
CA VAL A 55 -3.53 15.81 -14.45
C VAL A 55 -2.52 14.71 -14.14
N GLY A 56 -2.86 13.44 -14.44
CA GLY A 56 -1.93 12.31 -14.40
C GLY A 56 -0.69 12.56 -15.23
N ILE A 57 -0.85 12.89 -16.52
CA ILE A 57 0.26 13.16 -17.44
C ILE A 57 1.07 14.39 -17.00
N GLY A 58 0.39 15.46 -16.55
CA GLY A 58 1.05 16.66 -16.04
C GLY A 58 1.92 16.38 -14.81
N SER A 59 1.41 15.60 -13.86
CA SER A 59 2.17 15.20 -12.67
C SER A 59 3.37 14.31 -13.03
N PHE A 60 3.25 13.41 -14.01
CA PHE A 60 4.36 12.58 -14.49
C PHE A 60 5.53 13.41 -15.02
N ILE A 61 5.22 14.42 -15.84
CA ILE A 61 6.24 15.32 -16.40
C ILE A 61 6.88 16.17 -15.31
N ALA A 62 6.09 16.67 -14.35
CA ALA A 62 6.61 17.46 -13.23
C ALA A 62 7.55 16.65 -12.32
N PHE A 63 7.20 15.38 -12.02
CA PHE A 63 8.00 14.51 -11.16
C PHE A 63 9.30 14.04 -11.84
N THR A 64 9.26 13.72 -13.13
CA THR A 64 10.45 13.30 -13.89
C THR A 64 11.45 14.44 -14.12
N LYS A 65 10.99 15.68 -14.22
CA LYS A 65 11.86 16.85 -14.41
C LYS A 65 12.47 17.39 -13.12
N SER A 66 11.96 16.96 -11.96
CA SER A 66 12.49 17.30 -10.64
C SER A 66 13.77 16.50 -10.35
N GLY A 67 14.93 17.16 -10.39
CA GLY A 67 16.22 16.52 -10.11
C GLY A 67 16.31 15.91 -8.70
N LYS A 68 15.61 16.48 -7.71
CA LYS A 68 15.59 15.95 -6.34
C LYS A 68 14.82 14.64 -6.23
N ALA A 69 13.65 14.55 -6.87
CA ALA A 69 12.81 13.35 -6.82
C ALA A 69 13.47 12.19 -7.58
N SER A 70 14.10 12.47 -8.72
CA SER A 70 14.81 11.47 -9.50
C SER A 70 16.03 10.89 -8.76
N ASN A 71 16.82 11.74 -8.09
CA ASN A 71 17.97 11.28 -7.31
C ASN A 71 17.54 10.45 -6.09
N PHE A 72 16.51 10.89 -5.36
CA PHE A 72 15.97 10.13 -4.23
C PHE A 72 15.44 8.75 -4.66
N MET A 73 14.72 8.68 -5.78
CA MET A 73 14.21 7.40 -6.29
C MET A 73 15.35 6.45 -6.68
N GLN A 74 16.43 6.98 -7.25
CA GLN A 74 17.63 6.18 -7.55
C GLN A 74 18.25 5.60 -6.27
N GLU A 75 18.42 6.42 -5.23
CA GLU A 75 18.93 5.97 -3.93
C GLU A 75 18.06 4.85 -3.35
N VAL A 76 16.73 5.01 -3.36
CA VAL A 76 15.80 3.97 -2.88
C VAL A 76 15.95 2.65 -3.65
N VAL A 77 16.01 2.68 -4.98
CA VAL A 77 16.19 1.45 -5.76
C VAL A 77 17.55 0.80 -5.46
N THR A 78 18.61 1.59 -5.27
CA THR A 78 19.91 1.05 -4.86
C THR A 78 19.88 0.41 -3.48
N GLU A 79 19.19 0.98 -2.49
CA GLU A 79 19.05 0.39 -1.16
C GLU A 79 18.17 -0.86 -1.18
N VAL A 80 17.06 -0.84 -1.92
CA VAL A 80 16.18 -2.01 -2.08
C VAL A 80 16.91 -3.18 -2.74
N SER A 81 17.84 -2.91 -3.67
CA SER A 81 18.64 -3.97 -4.30
C SER A 81 19.59 -4.67 -3.32
N LYS A 82 19.87 -4.06 -2.17
CA LYS A 82 20.67 -4.67 -1.10
C LYS A 82 19.82 -5.50 -0.14
N VAL A 83 18.49 -5.44 -0.23
CA VAL A 83 17.59 -6.23 0.60
C VAL A 83 17.66 -7.69 0.16
N THR A 84 18.39 -8.50 0.92
CA THR A 84 18.42 -9.94 0.76
C THR A 84 17.22 -10.53 1.48
N TRP A 85 16.26 -11.08 0.74
CA TRP A 85 15.14 -11.79 1.33
C TRP A 85 15.61 -13.12 1.94
N PRO A 86 15.13 -13.48 3.15
CA PRO A 86 15.49 -14.74 3.79
C PRO A 86 15.04 -15.92 2.92
N THR A 87 15.79 -17.01 3.00
CA THR A 87 15.44 -18.22 2.24
C THR A 87 14.15 -18.82 2.79
N SER A 88 13.37 -19.53 1.97
CA SER A 88 12.10 -20.15 2.41
C SER A 88 12.28 -21.04 3.65
N ASN A 89 13.44 -21.68 3.77
CA ASN A 89 13.79 -22.52 4.92
C ASN A 89 13.99 -21.70 6.21
N GLU A 90 14.60 -20.53 6.14
CA GLU A 90 14.78 -19.63 7.29
C GLU A 90 13.44 -19.07 7.76
N THR A 91 12.59 -18.65 6.81
CA THR A 91 11.24 -18.16 7.10
C THR A 91 10.42 -19.22 7.81
N VAL A 92 10.42 -20.47 7.33
CA VAL A 92 9.68 -21.58 7.95
C VAL A 92 10.19 -21.87 9.36
N LYS A 93 11.51 -21.88 9.58
CA LYS A 93 12.09 -22.07 10.92
C LYS A 93 11.65 -20.97 11.89
N ALA A 94 11.66 -19.72 11.46
CA ALA A 94 11.20 -18.60 12.26
C ALA A 94 9.70 -18.71 12.58
N THR A 95 8.86 -19.08 11.60
CA THR A 95 7.42 -19.30 11.82
C THR A 95 7.15 -20.43 12.80
N ILE A 96 7.86 -21.56 12.72
CA ILE A 96 7.72 -22.68 13.66
C ILE A 96 8.09 -22.24 15.09
N ALA A 97 9.16 -21.46 15.25
CA ALA A 97 9.55 -20.93 16.56
C ALA A 97 8.45 -20.04 17.16
N VAL A 98 7.85 -19.15 16.35
CA VAL A 98 6.72 -18.32 16.79
C VAL A 98 5.49 -19.19 17.11
N LEU A 99 5.20 -20.21 16.31
CA LEU A 99 4.08 -21.13 16.54
C LEU A 99 4.20 -21.79 17.93
N ILE A 100 5.38 -22.31 18.26
CA ILE A 100 5.65 -22.93 19.55
C ILE A 100 5.47 -21.91 20.69
N ALA A 101 6.02 -20.71 20.55
CA ALA A 101 5.90 -19.67 21.57
C ALA A 101 4.44 -19.26 21.81
N VAL A 102 3.65 -19.10 20.73
CA VAL A 102 2.22 -18.76 20.81
C VAL A 102 1.40 -19.91 21.40
N THR A 103 1.69 -21.17 21.06
CA THR A 103 1.03 -22.33 21.67
C THR A 103 1.27 -22.40 23.17
N ILE A 104 2.51 -22.19 23.63
CA ILE A 104 2.83 -22.18 25.06
C ILE A 104 2.09 -21.05 25.77
N ALA A 105 2.13 -19.83 25.22
CA ALA A 105 1.41 -18.69 25.79
C ALA A 105 -0.12 -18.93 25.84
N GLY A 106 -0.69 -19.52 24.79
CA GLY A 106 -2.11 -19.87 24.72
C GLY A 106 -2.51 -20.92 25.76
N VAL A 107 -1.68 -21.93 25.99
CA VAL A 107 -1.93 -22.94 27.04
C VAL A 107 -1.88 -22.33 28.43
N LEU A 108 -0.93 -21.42 28.70
CA LEU A 108 -0.84 -20.74 29.99
C LEU A 108 -2.07 -19.84 30.26
N PHE A 109 -2.52 -19.09 29.26
CA PHE A 109 -3.76 -18.31 29.39
C PHE A 109 -4.98 -19.19 29.57
N TRP A 110 -5.11 -20.27 28.79
CA TRP A 110 -6.21 -21.21 28.96
C TRP A 110 -6.27 -21.83 30.36
N LEU A 111 -5.12 -22.19 30.93
CA LEU A 111 -5.05 -22.72 32.30
C LEU A 111 -5.49 -21.67 33.32
N MET A 112 -5.00 -20.43 33.18
CA MET A 112 -5.39 -19.33 34.06
C MET A 112 -6.89 -19.06 33.97
N ASP A 113 -7.46 -18.96 32.77
CA ASP A 113 -8.89 -18.74 32.54
C ASP A 113 -9.73 -19.88 33.14
N SER A 114 -9.28 -21.13 32.99
CA SER A 114 -9.95 -22.30 33.56
C SER A 114 -9.99 -22.26 35.10
N VAL A 115 -8.89 -21.84 35.73
CA VAL A 115 -8.83 -21.63 37.19
C VAL A 115 -9.80 -20.53 37.62
N TRP A 116 -9.83 -19.40 36.91
CA TRP A 116 -10.76 -18.31 37.21
C TRP A 116 -12.23 -18.74 37.11
N VAL A 117 -12.59 -19.49 36.06
CA VAL A 117 -13.95 -20.04 35.90
C VAL A 117 -14.32 -20.96 37.06
N TYR A 118 -13.40 -21.85 37.48
CA TYR A 118 -13.62 -22.72 38.62
C TYR A 118 -13.82 -21.94 39.93
N LEU A 119 -13.00 -20.90 40.17
CA LEU A 119 -13.11 -20.07 41.37
C LEU A 119 -14.42 -19.27 41.41
N ILE A 120 -14.85 -18.69 40.28
CA ILE A 120 -16.10 -17.95 40.19
C ILE A 120 -17.29 -18.89 40.41
N GLY A 121 -17.26 -20.08 39.82
CA GLY A 121 -18.31 -21.10 40.00
C GLY A 121 -18.38 -21.70 41.41
N LEU A 122 -17.40 -21.44 42.28
CA LEU A 122 -17.45 -21.83 43.70
C LEU A 122 -18.14 -20.75 44.56
N VAL A 123 -18.13 -19.49 44.11
CA VAL A 123 -18.67 -18.34 44.84
C VAL A 123 -20.15 -18.08 44.52
N ILE A 124 -20.54 -18.34 43.27
CA ILE A 124 -21.95 -18.36 42.81
C ILE A 124 -22.57 -19.71 43.13
#